data_AF-A0A9E5T065-F1
#
_entry.id   AF-A0A9E5T065-F1
#
_cell.length_a   1.000
_cell.length_b   1.000
_cell.length_c   1.000
_cell.angle_alpha   90.00
_cell.angle_beta   90.00
_cell.angle_gamma   90.00
#
_symmetry.space_group_name_H-M   'P 1'
#
loop_
_entity.id
_entity.type
_entity.pdbx_description
1 polymer ?
#
loop_
_entity_poly.entity_id
_entity_poly.type
_entity_poly.pdbx_seq_one_letter_code
_entity_poly.pdbx_strand_id
1 'polypeptide(L)'
;MSKSIKPAAAPKSLEERTQANGYPVKYDVRIYDLKASGTQRAAANVNINGAFAIRGFRVMEGTNGLFVSMPSVKVKDGYKDICFPCTKEARAEFDKTVIDAYRQELSQLQKTGEQQAAPSLSPQQEQGQPAMSGM
;
A
#
# COMPACT_ATOMS: atom_id res chain seq x y z
N MET A 1 60.86 27.21 9.91
CA MET A 1 60.14 27.92 8.84
C MET A 1 59.53 26.85 7.93
N SER A 2 58.43 26.20 8.32
CA SER A 2 57.06 26.71 8.24
C SER A 2 56.68 27.10 6.82
N LYS A 3 56.09 26.16 6.09
CA LYS A 3 54.78 26.31 5.42
C LYS A 3 54.39 24.98 4.75
N SER A 4 53.68 24.15 5.51
CA SER A 4 52.80 23.13 4.95
C SER A 4 51.69 23.81 4.17
N ILE A 5 51.50 23.41 2.91
CA ILE A 5 50.26 23.68 2.18
C ILE A 5 49.82 22.33 1.63
N LYS A 6 48.90 21.69 2.34
CA LYS A 6 48.16 20.53 1.84
C LYS A 6 47.20 21.04 0.75
N PRO A 7 47.18 20.42 -0.44
CA PRO A 7 46.15 20.75 -1.42
C PRO A 7 44.78 20.37 -0.85
N ALA A 8 43.85 21.31 -0.95
CA ALA A 8 42.44 21.12 -0.60
C ALA A 8 41.87 19.96 -1.40
N ALA A 9 41.35 18.96 -0.68
CA ALA A 9 40.68 17.81 -1.27
C ALA A 9 39.52 18.28 -2.14
N ALA A 10 39.52 17.81 -3.39
CA ALA A 10 38.45 17.96 -4.36
C ALA A 10 37.08 17.60 -3.74
N PRO A 11 35.97 18.24 -4.17
CA PRO A 11 34.65 17.84 -3.71
C PRO A 11 34.40 16.41 -4.17
N LYS A 12 34.42 15.48 -3.22
CA LYS A 12 34.09 14.08 -3.44
C LYS A 12 32.71 13.98 -4.09
N SER A 13 32.63 13.13 -5.10
CA SER A 13 31.45 12.79 -5.88
C SER A 13 30.21 12.62 -4.99
N LEU A 14 29.07 13.07 -5.55
CA LEU A 14 27.73 13.07 -4.94
C LEU A 14 27.29 11.69 -4.38
N GLU A 15 27.98 10.61 -4.77
CA GLU A 15 27.70 9.22 -4.43
C GLU A 15 28.10 8.84 -2.99
N GLU A 16 29.04 9.56 -2.34
CA GLU A 16 29.53 9.22 -0.99
C GLU A 16 28.73 9.88 0.16
N ARG A 17 27.68 10.67 -0.11
CA ARG A 17 26.84 11.27 0.95
C ARG A 17 25.74 10.35 1.48
N THR A 18 25.52 9.19 0.87
CA THR A 18 24.40 8.29 1.24
C THR A 18 24.81 7.28 2.32
N GLN A 19 25.58 7.70 3.32
CA GLN A 19 25.94 6.83 4.44
C GLN A 19 26.05 7.61 5.75
N ALA A 20 24.92 8.09 6.25
CA ALA A 20 24.75 8.48 7.64
C ALA A 20 23.25 8.39 8.01
N ASN A 21 22.90 7.43 8.86
CA ASN A 21 21.55 7.14 9.38
C ASN A 21 20.49 6.65 8.37
N GLY A 22 20.61 5.39 7.93
CA GLY A 22 19.51 4.69 7.28
C GLY A 22 18.43 4.33 8.29
N TYR A 23 17.49 5.24 8.57
CA TYR A 23 16.24 4.86 9.23
C TYR A 23 15.51 3.90 8.28
N PRO A 24 15.04 2.73 8.76
CA PRO A 24 14.24 1.83 7.93
C PRO A 24 13.04 2.61 7.42
N VAL A 25 12.92 2.73 6.09
CA VAL A 25 11.80 3.42 5.47
C VAL A 25 10.59 2.51 5.61
N LYS A 26 9.72 2.82 6.56
CA LYS A 26 8.46 2.08 6.73
C LYS A 26 7.45 2.58 5.70
N TYR A 27 6.89 1.66 4.94
CA TYR A 27 5.79 1.91 4.02
C TYR A 27 4.50 1.32 4.59
N ASP A 28 3.56 2.17 4.98
CA ASP A 28 2.20 1.75 5.33
C ASP A 28 1.32 1.88 4.09
N VAL A 29 0.84 0.76 3.56
CA VAL A 29 0.03 0.71 2.35
C VAL A 29 -1.42 0.47 2.73
N ARG A 30 -2.31 1.36 2.29
CA ARG A 30 -3.74 1.24 2.51
C ARG A 30 -4.46 1.16 1.19
N ILE A 31 -5.17 0.06 0.99
CA ILE A 31 -5.98 -0.17 -0.20
C ILE A 31 -7.39 0.29 0.12
N TYR A 32 -7.94 1.14 -0.74
CA TYR A 32 -9.27 1.70 -0.52
C TYR A 32 -10.25 1.32 -1.63
N ASP A 33 -9.75 0.84 -2.77
CA ASP A 33 -10.57 0.40 -3.90
C ASP A 33 -9.95 -0.86 -4.50
N LEU A 34 -10.72 -1.93 -4.55
CA LEU A 34 -10.36 -3.21 -5.16
C LEU A 34 -11.29 -3.44 -6.35
N LYS A 35 -10.70 -3.59 -7.54
CA LYS A 35 -11.43 -3.85 -8.78
C LYS A 35 -11.14 -5.25 -9.29
N ALA A 36 -12.22 -6.00 -9.47
CA ALA A 36 -12.16 -7.37 -10.01
C ALA A 36 -11.99 -7.43 -11.53
N SER A 37 -12.19 -6.31 -12.26
CA SER A 37 -12.16 -6.29 -13.73
C SER A 37 -11.40 -5.09 -14.30
N GLY A 38 -10.58 -5.36 -15.32
CA GLY A 38 -9.77 -4.38 -16.05
C GLY A 38 -8.27 -4.45 -15.73
N THR A 39 -7.50 -3.61 -16.41
CA THR A 39 -6.03 -3.50 -16.23
C THR A 39 -5.67 -2.97 -14.84
N GLN A 40 -6.54 -2.18 -14.21
CA GLN A 40 -6.37 -1.70 -12.84
C GLN A 40 -7.08 -2.64 -11.87
N ARG A 41 -6.30 -3.26 -10.98
CA ARG A 41 -6.77 -4.21 -9.96
C ARG A 41 -7.06 -3.57 -8.61
N ALA A 42 -6.31 -2.54 -8.23
CA ALA A 42 -6.59 -1.79 -7.01
C ALA A 42 -6.09 -0.36 -7.08
N ALA A 43 -6.62 0.48 -6.20
CA ALA A 43 -6.06 1.77 -5.87
C ALA A 43 -5.61 1.77 -4.39
N ALA A 44 -4.42 2.32 -4.17
CA ALA A 44 -3.76 2.35 -2.89
C ALA A 44 -3.23 3.74 -2.56
N ASN A 45 -3.16 4.02 -1.28
CA ASN A 45 -2.44 5.16 -0.72
C ASN A 45 -1.27 4.61 0.08
N VAL A 46 -0.12 5.25 0.02
CA VAL A 46 1.05 4.83 0.78
C VAL A 46 1.51 5.95 1.67
N ASN A 47 1.78 5.63 2.93
CA ASN A 47 2.38 6.52 3.91
C ASN A 47 3.82 6.10 4.18
N ILE A 48 4.75 7.04 4.02
CA ILE A 48 6.18 6.85 4.21
C ILE A 48 6.55 7.36 5.59
N ASN A 49 7.07 6.47 6.44
CA ASN A 49 7.51 6.76 7.81
C ASN A 49 6.46 7.43 8.71
N GLY A 50 5.18 7.33 8.36
CA GLY A 50 4.10 8.04 9.07
C GLY A 50 4.13 9.56 8.90
N ALA A 51 5.06 10.09 8.12
CA ALA A 51 5.27 11.53 7.94
C ALA A 51 4.72 12.04 6.59
N PHE A 52 4.67 11.17 5.58
CA PHE A 52 4.28 11.56 4.22
C PHE A 52 3.27 10.59 3.63
N ALA A 53 2.03 11.06 3.46
CA ALA A 53 1.00 10.32 2.75
C ALA A 53 0.98 10.72 1.26
N ILE A 54 1.20 9.74 0.39
CA ILE A 54 1.11 9.88 -1.06
C ILE A 54 -0.12 9.11 -1.54
N ARG A 55 -0.99 9.81 -2.28
CA ARG A 55 -2.21 9.25 -2.85
C ARG A 55 -2.05 8.96 -4.33
N GLY A 56 -2.85 8.02 -4.82
CA GLY A 56 -2.95 7.73 -6.25
C GLY A 56 -2.01 6.64 -6.76
N PHE A 57 -1.54 5.74 -5.89
CA PHE A 57 -0.92 4.51 -6.37
C PHE A 57 -1.99 3.58 -6.92
N ARG A 58 -1.66 2.88 -8.00
CA ARG A 58 -2.57 1.95 -8.66
C ARG A 58 -1.87 0.62 -8.85
N VAL A 59 -2.47 -0.46 -8.39
CA VAL A 59 -2.01 -1.81 -8.72
C VAL A 59 -2.65 -2.18 -10.04
N MET A 60 -1.82 -2.45 -11.04
CA MET A 60 -2.24 -2.88 -12.37
C MET A 60 -1.74 -4.29 -12.65
N GLU A 61 -2.45 -5.01 -13.50
CA GLU A 61 -2.03 -6.32 -13.99
C GLU A 61 -1.61 -6.18 -15.45
N GLY A 62 -0.37 -6.56 -15.72
CA GLY A 62 0.21 -6.57 -17.05
C GLY A 62 0.56 -7.98 -17.49
N THR A 63 1.15 -8.09 -18.67
CA THR A 63 1.54 -9.37 -19.27
C THR A 63 2.58 -10.14 -18.44
N ASN A 64 3.37 -9.42 -17.63
CA ASN A 64 4.40 -9.99 -16.74
C ASN A 64 3.93 -10.12 -15.27
N GLY A 65 2.63 -9.95 -15.01
CA GLY A 65 2.04 -10.05 -13.67
C GLY A 65 1.63 -8.70 -13.08
N LEU A 66 1.39 -8.68 -11.77
CA LEU A 66 0.96 -7.49 -11.03
C LEU A 66 2.12 -6.50 -10.85
N PHE A 67 1.86 -5.24 -11.13
CA PHE A 67 2.82 -4.15 -10.99
C PHE A 67 2.16 -2.92 -10.37
N VAL A 68 2.96 -2.08 -9.72
CA VAL A 68 2.50 -0.82 -9.14
C VAL A 68 2.76 0.31 -10.11
N SER A 69 1.73 1.08 -10.40
CA SER A 69 1.81 2.34 -11.13
C SER A 69 1.89 3.50 -10.16
N MET A 70 2.91 4.32 -10.37
CA MET A 70 3.17 5.52 -9.58
C MET A 70 2.10 6.59 -9.84
N PRO A 71 1.84 7.47 -8.88
CA PRO A 71 0.94 8.59 -9.06
C PRO A 71 1.53 9.53 -10.13
N SER A 72 0.77 9.74 -11.20
CA SER A 72 1.15 10.60 -12.31
C SER A 72 0.14 11.72 -12.50
N VAL A 73 0.64 12.88 -12.92
CA VAL A 73 -0.19 14.04 -13.31
C VAL A 73 -0.17 14.18 -14.82
N LYS A 74 -1.34 14.48 -15.39
CA LYS A 74 -1.47 14.82 -16.80
C LYS A 74 -0.94 16.23 -17.02
N VAL A 75 0.12 16.32 -17.82
CA VAL A 75 0.72 17.55 -18.31
C VAL A 75 0.33 17.70 -19.79
N LYS A 76 0.47 18.91 -20.36
CA LYS A 76 0.12 19.20 -21.77
C LYS A 76 0.76 18.24 -22.78
N ASP A 77 1.97 17.74 -22.50
CA ASP A 77 2.75 16.84 -23.36
C ASP A 77 2.70 15.36 -22.96
N GLY A 78 1.95 14.96 -21.93
CA GLY A 78 1.87 13.55 -21.52
C GLY A 78 1.59 13.34 -20.03
N TYR A 79 1.98 12.18 -19.51
CA TYR A 79 1.88 11.85 -18.09
C TYR A 79 3.26 11.87 -17.46
N LYS A 80 3.40 12.57 -16.34
CA LYS A 80 4.64 12.61 -15.57
C LYS A 80 4.40 12.09 -14.16
N ASP A 81 5.22 11.15 -13.74
CA ASP A 81 5.19 10.62 -12.38
C ASP A 81 5.58 11.72 -11.38
N ILE A 82 4.73 11.91 -10.37
CA ILE A 82 4.94 12.89 -9.30
C ILE A 82 5.99 12.37 -8.32
N CYS A 83 5.93 11.07 -8.05
CA CYS A 83 6.78 10.40 -7.08
C CYS A 83 7.46 9.21 -7.75
N PHE A 84 8.79 9.20 -7.65
CA PHE A 84 9.62 8.09 -8.10
C PHE A 84 10.63 7.74 -7.00
N PRO A 85 10.87 6.45 -6.73
CA PRO A 85 11.93 6.02 -5.83
C PRO A 85 13.28 6.34 -6.46
N CYS A 86 14.16 6.97 -5.68
CA CYS A 86 15.48 7.40 -6.16
C CYS A 86 16.43 6.22 -6.39
N THR A 87 16.25 5.11 -5.66
CA THR A 87 17.13 3.94 -5.70
C THR A 87 16.38 2.68 -6.16
N LYS A 88 17.11 1.72 -6.73
CA LYS A 88 16.53 0.45 -7.21
C LYS A 88 16.04 -0.40 -6.05
N GLU A 89 16.75 -0.35 -4.93
CA GLU A 89 16.45 -1.07 -3.70
C GLU A 89 15.12 -0.57 -3.12
N ALA A 90 14.92 0.75 -3.03
CA ALA A 90 13.67 1.35 -2.56
C ALA A 90 12.51 1.00 -3.50
N ARG A 91 12.74 0.97 -4.82
CA ARG A 91 11.71 0.54 -5.78
C ARG A 91 11.28 -0.90 -5.53
N ALA A 92 12.23 -1.82 -5.42
CA ALA A 92 11.94 -3.23 -5.20
C ALA A 92 11.22 -3.48 -3.87
N GLU A 93 11.66 -2.81 -2.79
CA GLU A 93 11.03 -2.91 -1.47
C GLU A 93 9.62 -2.30 -1.46
N PHE A 94 9.42 -1.18 -2.14
CA PHE A 94 8.12 -0.54 -2.30
C PHE A 94 7.15 -1.42 -3.08
N ASP A 95 7.55 -1.89 -4.27
CA ASP A 95 6.73 -2.74 -5.13
C ASP A 95 6.33 -4.02 -4.40
N LYS A 96 7.28 -4.63 -3.66
CA LYS A 96 7.01 -5.81 -2.84
C LYS A 96 5.99 -5.52 -1.73
N THR A 97 6.18 -4.45 -0.96
CA THR A 97 5.29 -4.09 0.15
C THR A 97 3.86 -3.82 -0.33
N VAL A 98 3.70 -3.11 -1.45
CA VAL A 98 2.38 -2.79 -2.02
C VAL A 98 1.69 -4.04 -2.57
N ILE A 99 2.42 -4.90 -3.27
CA ILE A 99 1.85 -6.17 -3.80
C ILE A 99 1.46 -7.11 -2.65
N ASP A 100 2.26 -7.16 -1.59
CA ASP A 100 1.95 -7.98 -0.41
C ASP A 100 0.67 -7.48 0.28
N ALA A 101 0.58 -6.17 0.54
CA ALA A 101 -0.63 -5.55 1.08
C ALA A 101 -1.86 -5.83 0.18
N TYR A 102 -1.71 -5.78 -1.14
CA TYR A 102 -2.78 -6.14 -2.08
C TYR A 102 -3.24 -7.59 -1.94
N ARG A 103 -2.31 -8.53 -1.82
CA ARG A 103 -2.64 -9.95 -1.63
C ARG A 103 -3.33 -10.19 -0.27
N GLN A 104 -2.85 -9.53 0.79
CA GLN A 104 -3.45 -9.62 2.11
C GLN A 104 -4.90 -9.10 2.10
N GLU A 105 -5.12 -7.89 1.58
CA GLU A 105 -6.44 -7.28 1.50
C GLU A 105 -7.41 -8.10 0.63
N LEU A 106 -6.93 -8.65 -0.49
CA LEU A 106 -7.74 -9.53 -1.33
C LEU A 106 -8.16 -10.81 -0.58
N SER A 107 -7.25 -11.39 0.21
CA SER A 107 -7.58 -12.55 1.05
C SER A 107 -8.57 -12.19 2.18
N GLN A 108 -8.45 -11.01 2.78
CA GLN A 108 -9.41 -10.53 3.79
C GLN A 108 -10.80 -10.29 3.21
N LEU A 109 -10.88 -9.75 1.98
CA LEU A 109 -12.15 -9.51 1.29
C LEU A 109 -12.89 -10.83 1.02
N GLN A 110 -12.16 -11.87 0.58
CA GLN A 110 -12.71 -13.20 0.36
C GLN A 110 -13.27 -13.81 1.66
N LYS A 111 -12.54 -13.68 2.77
CA LYS A 111 -13.00 -14.19 4.07
C LYS A 111 -14.23 -13.45 4.61
N THR A 112 -14.35 -12.15 4.33
CA THR A 112 -15.49 -11.33 4.80
C THR A 112 -16.75 -11.59 3.96
N GLY A 113 -16.60 -11.94 2.68
CA GLY A 113 -17.72 -12.32 1.81
C GLY A 113 -18.51 -13.54 2.28
N GLU A 114 -17.86 -14.47 2.99
CA GLU A 114 -18.50 -15.65 3.59
C GLU A 114 -19.15 -15.38 4.96
N GLN A 115 -18.95 -14.20 5.56
CA GLN A 115 -19.58 -13.82 6.85
C GLN A 115 -20.77 -12.87 6.72
N GLN A 116 -21.11 -12.41 5.51
CA GLN A 116 -22.33 -11.61 5.24
C GLN A 116 -23.40 -12.36 4.41
N ALA A 117 -23.16 -13.61 4.03
CA ALA A 117 -24.14 -14.47 3.34
C ALA A 117 -25.06 -15.27 4.31
N ALA A 118 -25.53 -14.62 5.37
CA ALA A 118 -26.68 -15.12 6.15
C ALA A 118 -27.70 -14.00 6.36
N PRO A 119 -28.56 -13.70 5.36
CA PRO A 119 -29.75 -12.89 5.59
C PRO A 119 -30.77 -13.71 6.39
N SER A 120 -31.24 -13.09 7.45
CA SER A 120 -32.36 -13.43 8.33
C SER A 120 -33.64 -13.92 7.63
N LEU A 121 -34.30 -14.95 8.19
CA LEU A 121 -35.77 -15.13 8.19
C LEU A 121 -36.21 -16.14 9.28
N SER A 122 -37.32 -15.78 9.94
CA SER A 122 -37.85 -16.12 11.28
C SER A 122 -38.89 -17.27 11.29
N PRO A 123 -39.95 -17.28 12.13
CA PRO A 123 -40.07 -17.69 13.54
C PRO A 123 -40.95 -18.95 13.71
N GLN A 124 -40.55 -19.97 14.48
CA GLN A 124 -41.49 -21.01 14.93
C GLN A 124 -40.91 -21.90 16.02
N GLN A 125 -41.42 -21.75 17.25
CA GLN A 125 -41.60 -22.85 18.17
C GLN A 125 -42.79 -22.54 19.08
N GLU A 126 -43.95 -22.87 18.54
CA GLU A 126 -45.14 -23.23 19.30
C GLU A 126 -44.86 -24.53 20.04
N GLN A 127 -44.86 -24.51 21.37
CA GLN A 127 -45.60 -25.46 22.24
C GLN A 127 -45.12 -25.41 23.71
N GLY A 128 -46.08 -25.17 24.61
CA GLY A 128 -46.16 -25.93 25.85
C GLY A 128 -46.11 -25.14 27.16
N GLN A 129 -47.26 -24.62 27.62
CA GLN A 129 -47.78 -24.86 28.99
C GLN A 129 -49.14 -24.18 29.23
N PRO A 130 -50.18 -24.94 29.59
CA PRO A 130 -51.24 -24.48 30.48
C PRO A 130 -50.99 -25.06 31.88
N ALA A 131 -50.63 -24.21 32.83
CA ALA A 131 -50.66 -24.50 34.26
C ALA A 131 -50.80 -23.15 34.97
N MET A 132 -51.59 -22.94 36.01
CA MET A 132 -52.61 -23.69 36.74
C MET A 132 -53.27 -22.63 37.64
N SER A 133 -54.57 -22.79 37.92
CA SER A 133 -55.24 -22.51 39.21
C SER A 133 -54.69 -21.39 40.11
N GLY A 134 -55.48 -20.34 40.33
CA GLY A 134 -55.31 -19.43 41.47
C GLY A 134 -56.49 -18.48 41.68
N MET A 135 -57.40 -18.90 42.57
CA MET A 135 -58.31 -18.14 43.47
C MET A 135 -59.15 -16.98 42.92
#